data_AF-A0A6C0F6P8-F1
#
_entry.id   AF-A0A6C0F6P8-F1
#
_cell.length_a   1.000
_cell.length_b   1.000
_cell.length_c   1.000
_cell.angle_alpha   90.00
_cell.angle_beta   90.00
_cell.angle_gamma   90.00
#
_symmetry.space_group_name_H-M   'P 1'
#
loop_
_entity.id
_entity.type
_entity.pdbx_description
1 polymer ?
#
loop_
_entity_poly.entity_id
_entity_poly.type
_entity_poly.pdbx_seq_one_letter_code
_entity_poly.pdbx_strand_id
1 'polypeptide(L)'
;MSSKFTDDSIELRNFMFPKMETYNKNSLKKLYNHLDKTTLKNVKIVSYEEDIHINNGVKKDLSSPYMGNKIKEYVNGKLEKIVTCKLMIGMLNITLRVYYKNEDVKQFISRLIQYIRFISSITDISLINLEINYYLTDFKKLLNKNITLIKDQVNSGSCLIKGTHSAWINIWRKEEILKVTLHELIHAFGFSKYSDTEGLIDHYNKRYNINTKTITSDEAYTEIWANILNCYLISQTTKKDPLKFFITMISLERSYSIYLAQKILHRKGINKQDINKDTHVFAYYIIRAEIYERFSKFIDHCEAKNKDYINIINGNEIIQFLLNNNQLKQDNRKFNNINKNKFTYKTLRMTVNELSVF
;
A
#
# COMPACT_ATOMS: atom_id res chain seq x y z
N MET A 1 6.45 16.70 17.38
CA MET A 1 6.32 17.38 16.07
C MET A 1 4.99 17.00 15.45
N SER A 2 4.16 17.97 15.03
CA SER A 2 3.00 17.68 14.18
C SER A 2 3.51 17.33 12.78
N SER A 3 3.36 16.08 12.35
CA SER A 3 3.72 15.69 10.98
C SER A 3 2.80 16.42 9.99
N LYS A 4 3.39 17.04 8.96
CA LYS A 4 2.63 17.64 7.86
C LYS A 4 2.35 16.59 6.79
N PHE A 5 1.29 16.78 6.00
CA PHE A 5 1.06 15.98 4.80
C PHE A 5 1.97 16.47 3.66
N THR A 6 2.26 15.60 2.68
CA THR A 6 2.95 16.01 1.45
C THR A 6 2.05 16.92 0.59
N ASP A 7 2.64 17.74 -0.27
CA ASP A 7 1.87 18.64 -1.16
C ASP A 7 0.92 17.86 -2.08
N ASP A 8 1.38 16.74 -2.63
CA ASP A 8 0.56 15.81 -3.42
C ASP A 8 -0.66 15.31 -2.61
N SER A 9 -0.46 14.96 -1.34
CA SER A 9 -1.53 14.51 -0.43
C SER A 9 -2.51 15.65 -0.15
N ILE A 10 -2.02 16.87 0.07
CA ILE A 10 -2.87 18.06 0.27
C ILE A 10 -3.72 18.32 -0.97
N GLU A 11 -3.14 18.32 -2.18
CA GLU A 11 -3.87 18.54 -3.43
C GLU A 11 -4.97 17.48 -3.64
N LEU A 12 -4.63 16.21 -3.44
CA LEU A 12 -5.58 15.09 -3.59
C LEU A 12 -6.71 15.16 -2.56
N ARG A 13 -6.39 15.45 -1.30
CA ARG A 13 -7.40 15.58 -0.25
C ARG A 13 -8.34 16.73 -0.52
N ASN A 14 -7.83 17.89 -0.94
CA ASN A 14 -8.66 19.03 -1.34
C ASN A 14 -9.58 18.68 -2.53
N PHE A 15 -9.09 17.89 -3.49
CA PHE A 15 -9.89 17.44 -4.62
C PHE A 15 -10.97 16.40 -4.25
N MET A 16 -10.73 15.59 -3.22
CA MET A 16 -11.64 14.52 -2.79
C MET A 16 -12.61 14.92 -1.69
N PHE A 17 -12.23 15.86 -0.82
CA PHE A 17 -13.03 16.27 0.33
C PHE A 17 -14.47 16.68 -0.03
N PRO A 18 -14.74 17.46 -1.11
CA PRO A 18 -16.10 17.82 -1.50
C PRO A 18 -16.97 16.64 -1.98
N LYS A 19 -16.36 15.48 -2.25
CA LYS A 19 -17.01 14.26 -2.78
C LYS A 19 -17.04 13.14 -1.76
N MET A 20 -16.71 13.45 -0.51
CA MET A 20 -16.54 12.47 0.54
C MET A 20 -17.89 12.10 1.17
N GLU A 21 -18.20 10.81 1.14
CA GLU A 21 -19.30 10.25 1.92
C GLU A 21 -18.76 9.63 3.22
N THR A 22 -19.40 9.94 4.34
CA THR A 22 -19.01 9.37 5.64
C THR A 22 -19.54 7.95 5.81
N TYR A 23 -18.68 7.04 6.28
CA TYR A 23 -19.07 5.67 6.58
C TYR A 23 -19.96 5.53 7.82
N ASN A 24 -20.59 4.35 7.94
CA ASN A 24 -21.21 3.91 9.19
C ASN A 24 -20.15 3.91 10.31
N LYS A 25 -20.43 4.70 11.36
CA LYS A 25 -19.51 4.94 12.47
C LYS A 25 -19.25 3.71 13.32
N ASN A 26 -20.13 2.70 13.33
CA ASN A 26 -20.06 1.61 14.30
C ASN A 26 -18.93 0.60 14.00
N SER A 27 -18.89 0.00 12.81
CA SER A 27 -17.83 -0.96 12.44
C SER A 27 -16.44 -0.32 12.48
N LEU A 28 -16.32 0.93 12.02
CA LEU A 28 -15.07 1.69 12.08
C LEU A 28 -14.63 2.00 13.51
N LYS A 29 -15.57 2.32 14.41
CA LYS A 29 -15.26 2.55 15.83
C LYS A 29 -14.78 1.27 16.51
N LYS A 30 -15.39 0.12 16.21
CA LYS A 30 -14.92 -1.19 16.72
C LYS A 30 -13.50 -1.47 16.26
N LEU A 31 -13.24 -1.34 14.96
CA LEU A 31 -11.90 -1.52 14.39
C LEU A 31 -10.89 -0.58 15.03
N TYR A 32 -11.21 0.72 15.13
CA TYR A 32 -10.33 1.68 15.79
C TYR A 32 -10.00 1.25 17.22
N ASN A 33 -11.01 0.88 18.02
CA ASN A 33 -10.81 0.45 19.40
C ASN A 33 -9.97 -0.84 19.50
N HIS A 34 -10.08 -1.75 18.54
CA HIS A 34 -9.23 -2.93 18.48
C HIS A 34 -7.77 -2.56 18.23
N LEU A 35 -7.50 -1.70 17.24
CA LEU A 35 -6.15 -1.20 16.91
C LEU A 35 -5.53 -0.37 18.03
N ASP A 36 -6.35 0.42 18.74
CA ASP A 36 -5.94 1.25 19.88
C ASP A 36 -5.53 0.44 21.11
N LYS A 37 -6.13 -0.75 21.27
CA LYS A 37 -5.82 -1.70 22.34
C LYS A 37 -4.61 -2.60 22.05
N THR A 38 -4.02 -2.53 20.85
CA THR A 38 -2.85 -3.34 20.50
C THR A 38 -1.69 -3.07 21.45
N THR A 39 -1.25 -4.12 22.16
CA THR A 39 -0.09 -4.04 23.06
C THR A 39 1.20 -4.10 22.24
N LEU A 40 1.96 -3.00 22.24
CA LEU A 40 3.13 -2.86 21.39
C LEU A 40 4.34 -3.61 21.93
N LYS A 41 4.93 -4.50 21.13
CA LYS A 41 6.17 -5.22 21.44
C LYS A 41 7.31 -4.25 21.73
N ASN A 42 8.24 -4.66 22.61
CA ASN A 42 9.42 -3.87 22.93
C ASN A 42 10.36 -3.75 21.72
N VAL A 43 11.00 -2.59 21.57
CA VAL A 43 11.97 -2.31 20.52
C VAL A 43 13.35 -2.11 21.13
N LYS A 44 14.35 -2.79 20.58
CA LYS A 44 15.76 -2.60 20.93
C LYS A 44 16.54 -2.25 19.67
N ILE A 45 17.12 -1.05 19.62
CA ILE A 45 18.07 -0.68 18.56
C ILE A 45 19.39 -1.37 18.89
N VAL A 46 19.89 -2.19 17.97
CA VAL A 46 21.14 -2.96 18.12
C VAL A 46 22.31 -2.18 17.56
N SER A 47 22.19 -1.63 16.35
CA SER A 47 23.18 -0.72 15.78
C SER A 47 22.55 0.30 14.82
N TYR A 48 23.26 1.40 14.64
CA TYR A 48 22.92 2.47 13.71
C TYR A 48 24.23 3.00 13.11
N GLU A 49 24.38 2.83 11.80
CA GLU A 49 25.60 3.14 11.06
C GLU A 49 25.22 3.97 9.82
N GLU A 50 25.94 5.07 9.56
CA GLU A 50 25.75 5.93 8.39
C GLU A 50 27.04 5.96 7.58
N ASP A 51 26.97 5.54 6.32
CA ASP A 51 28.07 5.60 5.36
C ASP A 51 27.80 6.67 4.30
N ILE A 52 28.67 7.68 4.24
CA ILE A 52 28.51 8.87 3.41
C ILE A 52 28.90 8.62 1.94
N HIS A 53 29.67 7.56 1.67
CA HIS A 53 30.05 7.14 0.32
C HIS A 53 29.97 5.64 0.18
N ILE A 54 28.91 5.18 -0.51
CA ILE A 54 28.79 3.79 -0.92
C ILE A 54 29.86 3.53 -1.99
N ASN A 55 30.97 2.90 -1.62
CA ASN A 55 31.92 2.35 -2.59
C ASN A 55 31.19 1.37 -3.53
N ASN A 56 31.66 1.25 -4.78
CA ASN A 56 31.14 0.34 -5.82
C ASN A 56 31.01 -1.16 -5.38
N GLY A 57 31.42 -1.53 -4.16
CA GLY A 57 31.33 -2.86 -3.58
C GLY A 57 30.06 -3.18 -2.76
N VAL A 58 29.22 -2.19 -2.38
CA VAL A 58 27.94 -2.51 -1.70
C VAL A 58 26.94 -3.00 -2.74
N LYS A 59 26.68 -4.32 -2.76
CA LYS A 59 25.71 -4.92 -3.67
C LYS A 59 24.29 -4.46 -3.31
N LYS A 60 23.74 -3.55 -4.13
CA LYS A 60 22.32 -3.21 -4.15
C LYS A 60 21.57 -4.39 -4.79
N ASP A 61 20.61 -4.99 -4.07
CA ASP A 61 19.77 -6.04 -4.66
C ASP A 61 18.67 -5.41 -5.54
N LEU A 62 19.00 -5.23 -6.82
CA LEU A 62 18.10 -4.72 -7.84
C LEU A 62 17.51 -5.84 -8.72
N SER A 63 17.54 -7.09 -8.24
CA SER A 63 17.09 -8.25 -9.00
C SER A 63 15.57 -8.31 -9.19
N SER A 64 14.80 -7.54 -8.40
CA SER A 64 13.34 -7.54 -8.45
C SER A 64 12.81 -7.34 -9.90
N PRO A 65 11.95 -8.25 -10.40
CA PRO A 65 11.36 -8.12 -11.73
C PRO A 65 10.36 -6.96 -11.80
N TYR A 66 9.83 -6.55 -10.65
CA TYR A 66 8.85 -5.47 -10.49
C TYR A 66 9.46 -4.07 -10.53
N MET A 67 10.80 -3.94 -10.45
CA MET A 67 11.49 -2.66 -10.58
C MET A 67 11.82 -2.38 -12.06
N GLY A 68 11.48 -1.20 -12.57
CA GLY A 68 11.79 -0.79 -13.95
C GLY A 68 13.24 -0.38 -14.15
N ASN A 69 13.74 -0.50 -15.38
CA ASN A 69 15.15 -0.26 -15.72
C ASN A 69 15.59 1.17 -15.38
N LYS A 70 14.73 2.15 -15.66
CA LYS A 70 14.97 3.56 -15.31
C LYS A 70 15.23 3.75 -13.80
N ILE A 71 14.49 3.02 -12.97
CA ILE A 71 14.66 3.07 -11.51
C ILE A 71 15.97 2.39 -11.13
N LYS A 72 16.29 1.23 -11.71
CA LYS A 72 17.56 0.52 -11.47
C LYS A 72 18.78 1.39 -11.81
N GLU A 73 18.77 2.03 -12.96
CA GLU A 73 19.81 2.95 -13.41
C GLU A 73 20.00 4.13 -12.44
N TYR A 74 18.91 4.76 -12.01
CA TYR A 74 18.95 5.84 -11.03
C TYR A 74 19.54 5.36 -9.70
N VAL A 75 19.06 4.23 -9.19
CA VAL A 75 19.52 3.67 -7.91
C VAL A 75 21.02 3.37 -7.94
N ASN A 76 21.53 2.84 -9.05
CA ASN A 76 22.96 2.58 -9.20
C ASN A 76 23.79 3.86 -9.32
N GLY A 77 23.33 4.85 -10.10
CA GLY A 77 24.14 6.02 -10.44
C GLY A 77 23.94 7.27 -9.59
N LYS A 78 22.92 7.34 -8.72
CA LYS A 78 22.52 8.60 -8.03
C LYS A 78 22.35 8.49 -6.52
N LEU A 79 22.20 7.29 -5.97
CA LEU A 79 22.11 7.08 -4.52
C LEU A 79 23.51 6.77 -3.97
N GLU A 80 24.04 7.71 -3.20
CA GLU A 80 25.46 7.78 -2.81
C GLU A 80 25.68 7.50 -1.32
N LYS A 81 24.63 7.63 -0.49
CA LYS A 81 24.67 7.44 0.97
C LYS A 81 23.79 6.27 1.40
N ILE A 82 24.18 5.61 2.49
CA ILE A 82 23.38 4.57 3.13
C ILE A 82 23.35 4.74 4.65
N VAL A 83 22.18 4.58 5.24
CA VAL A 83 22.04 4.32 6.67
C VAL A 83 21.61 2.88 6.88
N THR A 84 22.32 2.16 7.73
CA THR A 84 21.96 0.82 8.20
C THR A 84 21.52 0.88 9.66
N CYS A 85 20.29 0.47 9.93
CA CYS A 85 19.77 0.34 11.28
C CYS A 85 19.36 -1.11 11.55
N LYS A 86 20.01 -1.74 12.54
CA LYS A 86 19.65 -3.07 13.02
C LYS A 86 18.86 -2.94 14.31
N LEU A 87 17.70 -3.58 14.39
CA LEU A 87 16.85 -3.56 15.57
C LEU A 87 16.16 -4.89 15.80
N MET A 88 15.68 -5.10 17.03
CA MET A 88 14.84 -6.22 17.41
C MET A 88 13.47 -5.70 17.88
N ILE A 89 12.40 -6.35 17.43
CA ILE A 89 11.04 -6.10 17.90
C ILE A 89 10.44 -7.43 18.39
N GLY A 90 10.37 -7.62 19.71
CA GLY A 90 10.14 -8.94 20.28
C GLY A 90 11.21 -9.93 19.80
N MET A 91 10.81 -10.98 19.07
CA MET A 91 11.71 -11.98 18.48
C MET A 91 12.13 -11.67 17.03
N LEU A 92 11.57 -10.63 16.41
CA LEU A 92 11.85 -10.27 15.02
C LEU A 92 13.14 -9.44 14.94
N ASN A 93 14.16 -9.98 14.27
CA ASN A 93 15.38 -9.28 13.90
C ASN A 93 15.16 -8.53 12.59
N ILE A 94 15.43 -7.23 12.58
CA ILE A 94 15.21 -6.36 11.43
C ILE A 94 16.50 -5.66 11.06
N THR A 95 16.87 -5.74 9.78
CA THR A 95 17.90 -4.90 9.16
C THR A 95 17.24 -3.93 8.20
N LEU A 96 17.28 -2.63 8.52
CA LEU A 96 16.82 -1.55 7.65
C LEU A 96 18.04 -0.96 6.95
N ARG A 97 17.99 -0.87 5.62
CA ARG A 97 18.98 -0.13 4.81
C ARG A 97 18.28 0.95 4.02
N VAL A 98 18.68 2.20 4.22
CA VAL A 98 18.11 3.36 3.53
C VAL A 98 19.17 3.97 2.65
N TYR A 99 18.99 3.85 1.34
CA TYR A 99 19.84 4.43 0.29
C TYR A 99 19.26 5.77 -0.16
N TYR A 100 20.04 6.84 -0.09
CA TYR A 100 19.58 8.21 -0.29
C TYR A 100 20.69 9.09 -0.88
N LYS A 101 20.35 10.34 -1.19
CA LYS A 101 21.29 11.32 -1.74
C LYS A 101 21.49 12.48 -0.76
N ASN A 102 20.42 13.23 -0.51
CA ASN A 102 20.47 14.50 0.24
C ASN A 102 19.40 14.59 1.34
N GLU A 103 18.54 13.58 1.46
CA GLU A 103 17.43 13.54 2.41
C GLU A 103 17.90 13.47 3.87
N ASP A 104 17.18 14.14 4.79
CA ASP A 104 17.29 13.84 6.22
C ASP A 104 16.43 12.61 6.53
N VAL A 105 17.10 11.48 6.76
CA VAL A 105 16.43 10.19 6.96
C VAL A 105 16.08 9.90 8.43
N LYS A 106 16.45 10.77 9.38
CA LYS A 106 16.23 10.49 10.82
C LYS A 106 14.75 10.41 11.17
N GLN A 107 13.96 11.38 10.71
CA GLN A 107 12.52 11.38 10.94
C GLN A 107 11.86 10.19 10.24
N PHE A 108 12.25 9.91 9.00
CA PHE A 108 11.78 8.75 8.25
C PHE A 108 12.04 7.44 8.99
N ILE A 109 13.27 7.16 9.42
CA ILE A 109 13.64 5.93 10.14
C ILE A 109 12.86 5.82 11.46
N SER A 110 12.75 6.90 12.22
CA SER A 110 11.96 6.92 13.46
C SER A 110 10.50 6.53 13.21
N ARG A 111 9.89 7.05 12.13
CA ARG A 111 8.53 6.69 11.74
C ARG A 111 8.41 5.27 11.21
N LEU A 112 9.38 4.78 10.44
CA LEU A 112 9.42 3.39 9.99
C LEU A 112 9.41 2.42 11.17
N ILE A 113 10.25 2.65 12.18
CA ILE A 113 10.31 1.81 13.37
C ILE A 113 8.94 1.77 14.06
N GLN A 114 8.22 2.89 14.15
CA GLN A 114 6.86 2.93 14.71
C GLN A 114 5.87 2.12 13.87
N TYR A 115 5.93 2.25 12.55
CA TYR A 115 5.06 1.50 11.62
C TYR A 115 5.31 0.00 11.73
N ILE A 116 6.58 -0.44 11.63
CA ILE A 116 6.96 -1.85 11.71
C ILE A 116 6.61 -2.44 13.08
N ARG A 117 6.90 -1.70 14.16
CA ARG A 117 6.53 -2.09 15.53
C ARG A 117 5.03 -2.32 15.65
N PHE A 118 4.23 -1.40 15.12
CA PHE A 118 2.77 -1.51 15.21
C PHE A 118 2.27 -2.77 14.51
N ILE A 119 2.53 -2.92 13.21
CA ILE A 119 2.00 -4.07 12.46
C ILE A 119 2.53 -5.42 12.95
N SER A 120 3.79 -5.49 13.39
CA SER A 120 4.36 -6.71 14.01
C SER A 120 3.76 -7.04 15.38
N SER A 121 3.02 -6.11 15.99
CA SER A 121 2.36 -6.29 17.29
C SER A 121 0.86 -6.57 17.19
N ILE A 122 0.23 -6.38 16.02
CA ILE A 122 -1.21 -6.61 15.84
C ILE A 122 -1.58 -8.07 16.08
N THR A 123 -0.74 -8.98 15.57
CA THR A 123 -0.96 -10.42 15.68
C THR A 123 0.37 -11.15 15.77
N ASP A 124 0.31 -12.45 16.03
CA ASP A 124 1.51 -13.29 16.08
C ASP A 124 2.12 -13.46 14.69
N ILE A 125 3.44 -13.41 14.63
CA ILE A 125 4.22 -13.58 13.40
C ILE A 125 5.24 -14.70 13.62
N SER A 126 5.42 -15.54 12.60
CA SER A 126 6.42 -16.61 12.59
C SER A 126 7.76 -16.18 11.98
N LEU A 127 7.81 -14.98 11.41
CA LEU A 127 9.02 -14.42 10.80
C LEU A 127 10.05 -14.05 11.88
N ILE A 128 11.29 -14.47 11.68
CA ILE A 128 12.40 -14.21 12.62
C ILE A 128 13.35 -13.16 12.05
N ASN A 129 13.65 -13.20 10.75
CA ASN A 129 14.59 -12.27 10.13
C ASN A 129 13.92 -11.48 9.00
N LEU A 130 14.03 -10.17 9.05
CA LEU A 130 13.49 -9.27 8.04
C LEU A 130 14.56 -8.30 7.57
N GLU A 131 14.79 -8.26 6.27
CA GLU A 131 15.63 -7.25 5.65
C GLU A 131 14.76 -6.32 4.82
N ILE A 132 14.90 -5.01 5.02
CA ILE A 132 14.18 -4.01 4.24
C ILE A 132 15.17 -3.01 3.64
N ASN A 133 15.21 -2.95 2.32
CA ASN A 133 16.03 -2.03 1.55
C ASN A 133 15.14 -0.93 0.95
N TYR A 134 15.39 0.32 1.33
CA TYR A 134 14.73 1.52 0.83
C TYR A 134 15.64 2.28 -0.12
N TYR A 135 15.23 2.41 -1.38
CA TYR A 135 15.91 3.20 -2.39
C TYR A 135 15.13 4.50 -2.61
N LEU A 136 15.57 5.61 -2.00
CA LEU A 136 14.80 6.86 -1.98
C LEU A 136 14.85 7.59 -3.33
N THR A 137 14.00 7.18 -4.27
CA THR A 137 13.84 7.86 -5.56
C THR A 137 12.66 8.82 -5.58
N ASP A 138 12.77 9.87 -6.40
CA ASP A 138 11.72 10.86 -6.67
C ASP A 138 10.74 10.42 -7.76
N PHE A 139 10.81 9.18 -8.26
CA PHE A 139 9.88 8.71 -9.28
C PHE A 139 8.45 8.66 -8.75
N LYS A 140 7.52 9.22 -9.54
CA LYS A 140 6.09 9.27 -9.24
C LYS A 140 5.30 8.31 -10.13
N LYS A 141 4.23 7.73 -9.60
CA LYS A 141 3.26 6.95 -10.37
C LYS A 141 2.36 7.88 -11.15
N LEU A 142 2.71 8.13 -12.41
CA LEU A 142 1.94 9.00 -13.30
C LEU A 142 1.53 8.24 -14.56
N LEU A 143 0.30 8.46 -15.01
CA LEU A 143 -0.15 8.09 -16.34
C LEU A 143 0.82 8.65 -17.39
N ASN A 144 1.35 7.77 -18.21
CA ASN A 144 2.11 8.14 -19.39
C ASN A 144 1.14 8.49 -20.53
N LYS A 145 1.70 9.06 -21.62
CA LYS A 145 0.96 9.25 -22.88
C LYS A 145 0.52 7.90 -23.47
N ASN A 146 1.30 6.86 -23.21
CA ASN A 146 0.98 5.48 -23.60
C ASN A 146 -0.21 4.98 -22.78
N ILE A 147 -0.89 3.97 -23.33
CA ILE A 147 -2.13 3.47 -22.75
C ILE A 147 -1.86 2.42 -21.69
N THR A 148 -0.87 1.56 -21.95
CA THR A 148 -0.51 0.39 -21.13
C THR A 148 0.15 0.83 -19.83
N LEU A 149 -0.42 0.36 -18.71
CA LEU A 149 0.14 0.54 -17.38
C LEU A 149 1.16 -0.57 -17.15
N ILE A 150 2.42 -0.19 -17.05
CA ILE A 150 3.51 -1.11 -16.71
C ILE A 150 3.95 -0.87 -15.26
N LYS A 151 4.91 -1.68 -14.78
CA LYS A 151 5.47 -1.60 -13.43
C LYS A 151 5.89 -0.19 -12.99
N ASP A 152 6.38 0.66 -13.89
CA ASP A 152 6.78 2.03 -13.59
C ASP A 152 5.62 2.94 -13.19
N GLN A 153 4.39 2.61 -13.57
CA GLN A 153 3.19 3.38 -13.22
C GLN A 153 2.51 2.87 -11.94
N VAL A 154 2.89 1.69 -11.44
CA VAL A 154 2.10 0.98 -10.40
C VAL A 154 2.97 0.54 -9.22
N ASN A 155 4.10 -0.13 -9.47
CA ASN A 155 4.80 -0.90 -8.44
C ASN A 155 5.83 -0.04 -7.71
N SER A 156 5.81 -0.04 -6.38
CA SER A 156 6.70 0.78 -5.54
C SER A 156 7.57 -0.04 -4.58
N GLY A 157 7.24 -1.32 -4.43
CA GLY A 157 7.98 -2.27 -3.63
C GLY A 157 7.80 -3.70 -4.13
N SER A 158 8.52 -4.62 -3.48
CA SER A 158 8.36 -6.06 -3.63
C SER A 158 8.86 -6.78 -2.39
N CYS A 159 8.19 -7.86 -2.02
CA CYS A 159 8.56 -8.77 -0.95
C CYS A 159 8.96 -10.14 -1.50
N LEU A 160 10.04 -10.72 -0.97
CA LEU A 160 10.51 -12.06 -1.29
C LEU A 160 10.70 -12.86 0.00
N ILE A 161 9.94 -13.95 0.14
CA ILE A 161 10.10 -14.90 1.23
C ILE A 161 11.35 -15.77 0.97
N LYS A 162 12.21 -15.90 1.99
CA LYS A 162 13.46 -16.66 1.98
C LYS A 162 13.39 -17.78 3.02
N GLY A 163 13.04 -18.99 2.56
CA GLY A 163 12.81 -20.11 3.46
C GLY A 163 11.57 -19.91 4.33
N THR A 164 11.58 -20.44 5.55
CA THR A 164 10.39 -20.43 6.44
C THR A 164 10.31 -19.23 7.38
N HIS A 165 11.45 -18.64 7.73
CA HIS A 165 11.54 -17.62 8.80
C HIS A 165 12.24 -16.33 8.38
N SER A 166 12.50 -16.12 7.09
CA SER A 166 13.16 -14.91 6.58
C SER A 166 12.43 -14.28 5.40
N ALA A 167 12.47 -12.96 5.29
CA ALA A 167 11.90 -12.22 4.17
C ALA A 167 12.76 -11.00 3.82
N TRP A 168 12.81 -10.67 2.53
CA TRP A 168 13.49 -9.48 2.00
C TRP A 168 12.47 -8.57 1.32
N ILE A 169 12.46 -7.30 1.71
CA ILE A 169 11.61 -6.27 1.13
C ILE A 169 12.50 -5.24 0.44
N ASN A 170 12.12 -4.85 -0.77
CA ASN A 170 12.73 -3.76 -1.51
C ASN A 170 11.67 -2.70 -1.82
N ILE A 171 11.90 -1.44 -1.47
CA ILE A 171 10.97 -0.32 -1.73
C ILE A 171 11.77 0.81 -2.40
N TRP A 172 11.30 1.35 -3.52
CA TRP A 172 12.12 2.22 -4.37
C TRP A 172 11.51 3.57 -4.73
N ARG A 173 10.43 4.00 -4.08
CA ARG A 173 9.87 5.36 -4.26
C ARG A 173 9.66 6.01 -2.90
N LYS A 174 9.95 7.31 -2.82
CA LYS A 174 9.53 8.15 -1.69
C LYS A 174 8.01 8.28 -1.62
N GLU A 175 7.35 8.24 -2.78
CA GLU A 175 5.90 8.25 -2.89
C GLU A 175 5.25 7.08 -2.13
N GLU A 176 4.43 7.41 -1.13
CA GLU A 176 3.62 6.51 -0.29
C GLU A 176 4.44 5.55 0.56
N ILE A 177 5.72 5.86 0.81
CA ILE A 177 6.71 4.92 1.36
C ILE A 177 6.31 4.24 2.67
N LEU A 178 5.60 4.95 3.57
CA LEU A 178 5.11 4.38 4.82
C LEU A 178 3.96 3.38 4.61
N LYS A 179 3.02 3.68 3.70
CA LYS A 179 1.94 2.77 3.32
C LYS A 179 2.49 1.56 2.58
N VAL A 180 3.40 1.78 1.64
CA VAL A 180 4.06 0.69 0.90
C VAL A 180 4.83 -0.21 1.87
N THR A 181 5.47 0.34 2.90
CA THR A 181 6.08 -0.48 3.97
C THR A 181 5.06 -1.42 4.62
N LEU A 182 3.86 -0.94 4.97
CA LEU A 182 2.81 -1.80 5.54
C LEU A 182 2.34 -2.88 4.56
N HIS A 183 2.17 -2.52 3.28
CA HIS A 183 1.81 -3.45 2.21
C HIS A 183 2.81 -4.61 2.12
N GLU A 184 4.10 -4.32 2.01
CA GLU A 184 5.13 -5.36 1.90
C GLU A 184 5.28 -6.18 3.20
N LEU A 185 5.04 -5.56 4.37
CA LEU A 185 5.04 -6.27 5.66
C LEU A 185 3.87 -7.24 5.79
N ILE A 186 2.69 -6.90 5.25
CA ILE A 186 1.53 -7.82 5.20
C ILE A 186 1.91 -9.09 4.44
N HIS A 187 2.58 -8.96 3.30
CA HIS A 187 3.12 -10.11 2.56
C HIS A 187 4.19 -10.87 3.34
N ALA A 188 5.17 -10.15 3.91
CA ALA A 188 6.27 -10.76 4.67
C ALA A 188 5.80 -11.56 5.89
N PHE A 189 4.72 -11.10 6.54
CA PHE A 189 4.11 -11.78 7.68
C PHE A 189 3.05 -12.81 7.29
N GLY A 190 2.70 -12.91 6.01
CA GLY A 190 1.77 -13.89 5.49
C GLY A 190 0.30 -13.65 5.85
N PHE A 191 -0.09 -12.43 6.21
CA PHE A 191 -1.45 -12.13 6.67
C PHE A 191 -2.51 -12.23 5.57
N SER A 192 -2.10 -12.09 4.31
CA SER A 192 -2.99 -12.10 3.14
C SER A 192 -2.90 -13.38 2.30
N LYS A 193 -2.33 -14.46 2.85
CA LYS A 193 -1.99 -15.66 2.06
C LYS A 193 -3.24 -16.47 1.68
N TYR A 194 -3.65 -16.37 0.43
CA TYR A 194 -4.58 -17.29 -0.24
C TYR A 194 -4.37 -17.25 -1.75
N SER A 195 -5.03 -18.15 -2.49
CA SER A 195 -4.98 -18.19 -3.96
C SER A 195 -6.36 -17.97 -4.55
N ASP A 196 -6.42 -17.26 -5.67
CA ASP A 196 -7.66 -17.13 -6.45
C ASP A 196 -8.12 -18.51 -6.95
N THR A 197 -9.43 -18.74 -6.90
CA THR A 197 -10.06 -19.91 -7.54
C THR A 197 -10.41 -19.61 -8.99
N GLU A 198 -10.51 -20.63 -9.84
CA GLU A 198 -10.99 -20.49 -11.22
C GLU A 198 -12.36 -19.81 -11.28
N GLY A 199 -13.27 -20.16 -10.35
CA GLY A 199 -14.58 -19.51 -10.26
C GLY A 199 -14.53 -18.01 -9.96
N LEU A 200 -13.57 -17.56 -9.14
CA LEU A 200 -13.35 -16.12 -8.89
C LEU A 200 -12.81 -15.41 -10.13
N ILE A 201 -11.86 -16.05 -10.82
CA ILE A 201 -11.27 -15.52 -12.06
C ILE A 201 -12.36 -15.37 -13.13
N ASP A 202 -13.15 -16.42 -13.36
CA ASP A 202 -14.26 -16.43 -14.31
C ASP A 202 -15.33 -15.39 -13.98
N HIS A 203 -15.66 -15.26 -12.69
CA HIS A 203 -16.63 -14.27 -12.22
C HIS A 203 -16.24 -12.85 -12.64
N TYR A 204 -14.99 -12.47 -12.42
CA TYR A 204 -14.50 -11.13 -12.77
C TYR A 204 -14.23 -10.96 -14.27
N ASN A 205 -13.77 -12.00 -14.97
CA ASN A 205 -13.66 -12.04 -16.42
C ASN A 205 -15.01 -11.73 -17.07
N LYS A 206 -16.07 -12.43 -16.66
CA LYS A 206 -17.45 -12.21 -17.14
C LYS A 206 -17.96 -10.81 -16.76
N ARG A 207 -17.84 -10.43 -15.49
CA ARG A 207 -18.37 -9.17 -14.95
C ARG A 207 -17.82 -7.95 -15.66
N TYR A 208 -16.52 -7.91 -15.89
CA TYR A 208 -15.85 -6.74 -16.48
C TYR A 208 -15.52 -6.90 -17.96
N ASN A 209 -15.89 -8.03 -18.59
CA ASN A 209 -15.49 -8.38 -19.94
C ASN A 209 -13.96 -8.23 -20.12
N ILE A 210 -13.20 -8.91 -19.24
CA ILE A 210 -11.75 -9.08 -19.34
C ILE A 210 -11.44 -10.56 -19.64
N ASN A 211 -10.24 -10.81 -20.16
CA ASN A 211 -9.74 -12.15 -20.40
C ASN A 211 -8.34 -12.25 -19.79
N THR A 212 -8.30 -12.44 -18.47
CA THR A 212 -7.05 -12.59 -17.74
C THR A 212 -6.96 -13.99 -17.12
N LYS A 213 -5.74 -14.50 -17.01
CA LYS A 213 -5.45 -15.79 -16.37
C LYS A 213 -5.33 -15.67 -14.85
N THR A 214 -5.02 -14.48 -14.36
CA THR A 214 -4.83 -14.22 -12.93
C THR A 214 -5.42 -12.87 -12.56
N ILE A 215 -5.98 -12.80 -11.36
CA ILE A 215 -6.56 -11.57 -10.82
C ILE A 215 -5.74 -11.04 -9.66
N THR A 216 -5.11 -11.94 -8.89
CA THR A 216 -4.33 -11.67 -7.69
C THR A 216 -5.15 -10.88 -6.68
N SER A 217 -6.31 -11.40 -6.28
CA SER A 217 -7.21 -10.65 -5.40
C SER A 217 -6.62 -10.42 -4.00
N ASP A 218 -5.62 -11.20 -3.60
CA ASP A 218 -4.83 -11.04 -2.38
C ASP A 218 -4.07 -9.71 -2.34
N GLU A 219 -3.68 -9.16 -3.49
CA GLU A 219 -3.12 -7.80 -3.61
C GLU A 219 -4.14 -6.73 -3.23
N ALA A 220 -5.42 -6.93 -3.55
CA ALA A 220 -6.48 -5.99 -3.16
C ALA A 220 -6.72 -6.02 -1.65
N TYR A 221 -6.70 -7.21 -1.05
CA TYR A 221 -6.79 -7.39 0.40
C TYR A 221 -5.59 -6.76 1.12
N THR A 222 -4.38 -6.98 0.59
CA THR A 222 -3.14 -6.42 1.15
C THR A 222 -3.16 -4.89 1.08
N GLU A 223 -3.53 -4.33 -0.08
CA GLU A 223 -3.56 -2.89 -0.28
C GLU A 223 -4.62 -2.19 0.58
N ILE A 224 -5.82 -2.77 0.74
CA ILE A 224 -6.84 -2.14 1.60
C ILE A 224 -6.40 -2.13 3.07
N TRP A 225 -5.80 -3.22 3.57
CA TRP A 225 -5.28 -3.25 4.93
C TRP A 225 -4.10 -2.30 5.12
N ALA A 226 -3.19 -2.19 4.16
CA ALA A 226 -2.13 -1.19 4.19
C ALA A 226 -2.69 0.24 4.29
N ASN A 227 -3.77 0.55 3.56
CA ASN A 227 -4.45 1.85 3.66
C ASN A 227 -5.10 2.06 5.04
N ILE A 228 -5.79 1.03 5.58
CA ILE A 228 -6.43 1.09 6.90
C ILE A 228 -5.41 1.39 7.99
N LEU A 229 -4.34 0.60 8.05
CA LEU A 229 -3.29 0.74 9.06
C LEU A 229 -2.56 2.08 8.92
N ASN A 230 -2.31 2.54 7.68
CA ASN A 230 -1.74 3.86 7.45
C ASN A 230 -2.67 4.97 7.96
N CYS A 231 -3.97 4.90 7.68
CA CYS A 231 -4.95 5.87 8.19
C CYS A 231 -4.98 5.89 9.72
N TYR A 232 -4.93 4.71 10.36
CA TYR A 232 -4.87 4.59 11.81
C TYR A 232 -3.60 5.25 12.37
N LEU A 233 -2.42 4.89 11.85
CA LEU A 233 -1.15 5.44 12.34
C LEU A 233 -1.03 6.95 12.13
N ILE A 234 -1.53 7.47 11.01
CA ILE A 234 -1.61 8.92 10.79
C ILE A 234 -2.57 9.57 11.77
N SER A 235 -3.70 8.92 12.09
CA SER A 235 -4.66 9.46 13.04
C SER A 235 -4.07 9.67 14.43
N GLN A 236 -3.10 8.84 14.83
CA GLN A 236 -2.38 8.98 16.10
C GLN A 236 -1.47 10.22 16.16
N THR A 237 -1.29 10.95 15.05
CA THR A 237 -0.50 12.19 15.03
C THR A 237 -1.30 13.43 15.44
N THR A 238 -2.64 13.36 15.51
CA THR A 238 -3.47 14.47 15.98
C THR A 238 -3.67 14.43 17.49
N LYS A 239 -3.74 15.61 18.13
CA LYS A 239 -4.06 15.75 19.56
C LYS A 239 -5.55 15.91 19.87
N LYS A 240 -6.38 16.17 18.85
CA LYS A 240 -7.78 16.56 19.04
C LYS A 240 -8.71 15.36 19.19
N ASP A 241 -8.90 14.62 18.10
CA ASP A 241 -9.83 13.50 18.03
C ASP A 241 -9.30 12.47 17.02
N PRO A 242 -8.43 11.53 17.47
CA PRO A 242 -7.83 10.52 16.60
C PRO A 242 -8.88 9.63 15.92
N LEU A 243 -9.95 9.23 16.62
CA LEU A 243 -11.02 8.41 16.03
C LEU A 243 -11.73 9.14 14.87
N LYS A 244 -12.16 10.39 15.08
CA LYS A 244 -12.79 11.17 14.01
C LYS A 244 -11.83 11.41 12.86
N PHE A 245 -10.54 11.60 13.16
CA PHE A 245 -9.54 11.78 12.12
C PHE A 245 -9.32 10.48 11.32
N PHE A 246 -9.25 9.32 11.98
CA PHE A 246 -9.21 8.01 11.34
C PHE A 246 -10.39 7.79 10.39
N ILE A 247 -11.62 8.03 10.86
CA ILE A 247 -12.84 7.91 10.04
C ILE A 247 -12.77 8.82 8.81
N THR A 248 -12.32 10.06 8.98
CA THR A 248 -12.16 11.03 7.88
C THR A 248 -11.15 10.53 6.85
N MET A 249 -10.03 9.99 7.30
CA MET A 249 -8.97 9.48 6.43
C MET A 249 -9.44 8.27 5.61
N ILE A 250 -10.16 7.34 6.24
CA ILE A 250 -10.76 6.18 5.55
C ILE A 250 -11.81 6.63 4.52
N SER A 251 -12.67 7.60 4.87
CA SER A 251 -13.65 8.15 3.92
C SER A 251 -12.99 8.83 2.71
N LEU A 252 -11.85 9.51 2.91
CA LEU A 252 -11.06 10.05 1.80
C LEU A 252 -10.46 8.95 0.92
N GLU A 253 -9.94 7.86 1.51
CA GLU A 253 -9.43 6.71 0.74
C GLU A 253 -10.52 6.06 -0.11
N ARG A 254 -11.73 5.89 0.43
CA ARG A 254 -12.88 5.36 -0.32
C ARG A 254 -13.12 6.18 -1.58
N SER A 255 -13.36 7.49 -1.42
CA SER A 255 -13.68 8.37 -2.54
C SER A 255 -12.58 8.37 -3.58
N TYR A 256 -11.32 8.33 -3.14
CA TYR A 256 -10.17 8.25 -4.03
C TYR A 256 -10.05 6.91 -4.75
N SER A 257 -10.25 5.79 -4.05
CA SER A 257 -10.20 4.45 -4.62
C SER A 257 -11.26 4.27 -5.71
N ILE A 258 -12.50 4.72 -5.45
CA ILE A 258 -13.58 4.70 -6.45
C ILE A 258 -13.22 5.60 -7.64
N TYR A 259 -12.69 6.80 -7.41
CA TYR A 259 -12.23 7.68 -8.47
C TYR A 259 -11.17 7.03 -9.36
N LEU A 260 -10.17 6.37 -8.77
CA LEU A 260 -9.14 5.65 -9.52
C LEU A 260 -9.74 4.48 -10.31
N ALA A 261 -10.63 3.69 -9.70
CA ALA A 261 -11.29 2.57 -10.37
C ALA A 261 -12.05 3.05 -11.62
N GLN A 262 -12.86 4.10 -11.48
CA GLN A 262 -13.59 4.69 -12.61
C GLN A 262 -12.64 5.23 -13.68
N LYS A 263 -11.51 5.83 -13.29
CA LYS A 263 -10.48 6.31 -14.22
C LYS A 263 -9.88 5.16 -15.03
N ILE A 264 -9.58 4.03 -14.39
CA ILE A 264 -9.04 2.83 -15.04
C ILE A 264 -10.10 2.21 -15.97
N LEU A 265 -11.34 2.04 -15.52
CA LEU A 265 -12.43 1.51 -16.35
C LEU A 265 -12.71 2.39 -17.58
N HIS A 266 -12.70 3.71 -17.41
CA HIS A 266 -12.84 4.66 -18.52
C HIS A 266 -11.73 4.46 -19.57
N ARG A 267 -10.45 4.37 -19.14
CA ARG A 267 -9.33 4.13 -20.06
C ARG A 267 -9.39 2.77 -20.75
N LYS A 268 -9.86 1.74 -20.05
CA LYS A 268 -10.08 0.40 -20.63
C LYS A 268 -11.11 0.47 -21.76
N GLY A 269 -12.25 1.14 -21.52
CA GLY A 269 -13.31 1.31 -22.52
C GLY A 269 -12.84 1.95 -23.82
N ILE A 270 -11.80 2.81 -23.75
CA ILE A 270 -11.20 3.46 -24.92
C ILE A 270 -10.35 2.48 -25.75
N ASN A 271 -9.63 1.55 -25.12
CA ASN A 271 -8.54 0.81 -25.79
C ASN A 271 -8.70 -0.71 -25.82
N LYS A 272 -9.70 -1.29 -25.15
CA LYS A 272 -10.01 -2.75 -25.09
C LYS A 272 -8.83 -3.69 -24.76
N GLN A 273 -7.72 -3.18 -24.24
CA GLN A 273 -6.54 -3.97 -23.87
C GLN A 273 -6.72 -4.68 -22.52
N ASP A 274 -5.99 -5.78 -22.34
CA ASP A 274 -5.83 -6.41 -21.03
C ASP A 274 -5.00 -5.50 -20.12
N ILE A 275 -5.66 -4.92 -19.12
CA ILE A 275 -5.04 -4.01 -18.15
C ILE A 275 -4.17 -4.75 -17.12
N ASN A 276 -4.27 -6.08 -17.01
CA ASN A 276 -3.48 -6.89 -16.09
C ASN A 276 -2.20 -7.47 -16.70
N LYS A 277 -1.93 -7.20 -17.99
CA LYS A 277 -0.84 -7.84 -18.72
C LYS A 277 0.52 -7.73 -18.02
N ASP A 278 0.83 -6.56 -17.47
CA ASP A 278 2.17 -6.25 -16.95
C ASP A 278 2.22 -6.03 -15.43
N THR A 279 1.06 -5.90 -14.76
CA THR A 279 0.94 -5.71 -13.30
C THR A 279 -0.50 -5.91 -12.83
N HIS A 280 -0.71 -5.99 -11.51
CA HIS A 280 -1.97 -6.32 -10.83
C HIS A 280 -2.99 -5.16 -10.80
N VAL A 281 -3.14 -4.43 -11.92
CA VAL A 281 -3.99 -3.23 -12.03
C VAL A 281 -5.42 -3.50 -11.55
N PHE A 282 -6.01 -4.62 -11.95
CA PHE A 282 -7.39 -4.95 -11.62
C PHE A 282 -7.60 -5.15 -10.12
N ALA A 283 -6.68 -5.84 -9.44
CA ALA A 283 -6.74 -5.99 -7.98
C ALA A 283 -6.59 -4.63 -7.27
N TYR A 284 -5.52 -3.89 -7.60
CA TYR A 284 -5.21 -2.62 -6.94
C TYR A 284 -6.27 -1.54 -7.10
N TYR A 285 -6.89 -1.45 -8.28
CA TYR A 285 -7.83 -0.35 -8.56
C TYR A 285 -9.29 -0.78 -8.54
N ILE A 286 -9.64 -1.95 -9.09
CA ILE A 286 -11.05 -2.34 -9.28
C ILE A 286 -11.56 -3.11 -8.06
N ILE A 287 -10.95 -4.25 -7.71
CA ILE A 287 -11.40 -5.08 -6.58
C ILE A 287 -11.31 -4.30 -5.29
N ARG A 288 -10.21 -3.58 -5.07
CA ARG A 288 -10.07 -2.71 -3.89
C ARG A 288 -11.21 -1.69 -3.75
N ALA A 289 -11.64 -1.07 -4.86
CA ALA A 289 -12.76 -0.14 -4.83
C ALA A 289 -14.11 -0.83 -4.58
N GLU A 290 -14.31 -2.05 -5.08
CA GLU A 290 -15.48 -2.86 -4.72
C GLU A 290 -15.52 -3.18 -3.22
N ILE A 291 -14.38 -3.48 -2.60
CA ILE A 291 -14.29 -3.68 -1.15
C ILE A 291 -14.65 -2.39 -0.41
N TYR A 292 -14.12 -1.23 -0.83
CA TYR A 292 -14.46 0.06 -0.24
C TYR A 292 -15.95 0.43 -0.37
N GLU A 293 -16.64 0.04 -1.44
CA GLU A 293 -18.10 0.21 -1.57
C GLU A 293 -18.89 -0.59 -0.52
N ARG A 294 -18.32 -1.68 -0.01
CA ARG A 294 -18.92 -2.51 1.06
C ARG A 294 -18.07 -2.51 2.33
N PHE A 295 -17.37 -1.42 2.59
CA PHE A 295 -16.31 -1.38 3.62
C PHE A 295 -16.79 -1.78 5.02
N SER A 296 -17.95 -1.31 5.49
CA SER A 296 -18.46 -1.73 6.80
C SER A 296 -18.66 -3.25 6.86
N LYS A 297 -19.24 -3.85 5.80
CA LYS A 297 -19.41 -5.30 5.71
C LYS A 297 -18.08 -6.04 5.61
N PHE A 298 -17.09 -5.46 4.95
CA PHE A 298 -15.74 -6.00 4.89
C PHE A 298 -15.09 -6.04 6.28
N ILE A 299 -15.20 -4.95 7.05
CA ILE A 299 -14.68 -4.89 8.42
C ILE A 299 -15.40 -5.88 9.33
N ASP A 300 -16.73 -5.94 9.26
CA ASP A 300 -17.52 -6.91 10.05
C ASP A 300 -17.18 -8.36 9.67
N HIS A 301 -16.94 -8.64 8.37
CA HIS A 301 -16.50 -9.95 7.90
C HIS A 301 -15.10 -10.29 8.43
N CYS A 302 -14.16 -9.35 8.38
CA CYS A 302 -12.82 -9.52 8.93
C CYS A 302 -12.83 -9.76 10.44
N GLU A 303 -13.65 -9.00 11.20
CA GLU A 303 -13.86 -9.21 12.64
C GLU A 303 -14.30 -10.66 12.93
N ALA A 304 -15.19 -11.21 12.12
CA ALA A 304 -15.79 -12.51 12.36
C ALA A 304 -14.95 -13.71 11.85
N LYS A 305 -14.16 -13.53 10.79
CA LYS A 305 -13.54 -14.64 10.04
C LYS A 305 -12.02 -14.67 10.09
N ASN A 306 -11.38 -13.57 10.47
CA ASN A 306 -9.93 -13.46 10.49
C ASN A 306 -9.39 -13.33 11.92
N LYS A 307 -8.14 -13.73 12.12
CA LYS A 307 -7.43 -13.47 13.37
C LYS A 307 -7.05 -11.99 13.41
N ASP A 308 -7.38 -11.30 14.50
CA ASP A 308 -7.08 -9.89 14.73
C ASP A 308 -7.48 -8.98 13.54
N TYR A 309 -8.64 -9.29 12.94
CA TYR A 309 -9.18 -8.72 11.70
C TYR A 309 -8.35 -8.96 10.42
N ILE A 310 -7.03 -8.89 10.50
CA ILE A 310 -6.15 -8.79 9.32
C ILE A 310 -5.61 -10.14 8.84
N ASN A 311 -5.38 -11.09 9.73
CA ASN A 311 -4.71 -12.34 9.39
C ASN A 311 -5.72 -13.40 8.92
N ILE A 312 -5.68 -13.71 7.61
CA ILE A 312 -6.60 -14.65 6.98
C ILE A 312 -6.36 -16.07 7.53
N ILE A 313 -7.42 -16.64 8.12
CA ILE A 313 -7.42 -18.04 8.58
C ILE A 313 -7.90 -18.96 7.45
N ASN A 314 -8.89 -18.51 6.67
CA ASN A 314 -9.48 -19.28 5.58
C ASN A 314 -9.72 -18.38 4.36
N GLY A 315 -8.90 -18.57 3.32
CA GLY A 315 -9.00 -17.80 2.07
C GLY A 315 -10.37 -17.90 1.38
N ASN A 316 -11.08 -19.03 1.54
CA ASN A 316 -12.40 -19.20 0.92
C ASN A 316 -13.43 -18.19 1.43
N GLU A 317 -13.33 -17.74 2.70
CA GLU A 317 -14.25 -16.74 3.26
C GLU A 317 -14.10 -15.39 2.55
N ILE A 318 -12.85 -14.97 2.28
CA ILE A 318 -12.55 -13.76 1.51
C ILE A 318 -13.03 -13.90 0.06
N ILE A 319 -12.80 -15.05 -0.57
CA ILE A 319 -13.29 -15.31 -1.94
C ILE A 319 -14.82 -15.18 -2.00
N GLN A 320 -15.54 -15.77 -1.04
CA GLN A 320 -17.00 -15.65 -0.96
C GLN A 320 -17.43 -14.20 -0.72
N PHE A 321 -16.71 -13.44 0.10
CA PHE A 321 -16.97 -12.01 0.26
C PHE A 321 -16.86 -11.25 -1.08
N LEU A 322 -15.80 -11.51 -1.85
CA LEU A 322 -15.54 -10.87 -3.14
C LEU A 322 -16.57 -11.24 -4.22
N LEU A 323 -16.97 -12.51 -4.30
CA LEU A 323 -18.02 -12.96 -5.23
C LEU A 323 -19.34 -12.20 -5.02
N ASN A 324 -19.64 -11.87 -3.77
CA ASN A 324 -20.84 -11.12 -3.37
C ASN A 324 -20.72 -9.60 -3.51
N ASN A 325 -19.59 -9.07 -3.98
CA ASN A 325 -19.47 -7.64 -4.26
C ASN A 325 -20.26 -7.25 -5.50
N ASN A 326 -20.78 -6.02 -5.52
CA ASN A 326 -21.42 -5.44 -6.68
C ASN A 326 -20.38 -4.94 -7.67
N GLN A 327 -20.69 -5.04 -8.97
CA GLN A 327 -19.89 -4.42 -10.01
C GLN A 327 -19.89 -2.89 -9.85
N LEU A 328 -18.73 -2.26 -10.06
CA LEU A 328 -18.61 -0.81 -10.05
C LEU A 328 -19.29 -0.19 -11.26
N LYS A 329 -20.02 0.90 -11.04
CA LYS A 329 -20.61 1.71 -12.12
C LYS A 329 -19.51 2.53 -12.82
N GLN A 330 -19.44 2.41 -14.14
CA GLN A 330 -18.55 3.23 -14.97
C GLN A 330 -19.15 4.62 -15.19
N ASP A 331 -18.40 5.67 -14.86
CA ASP A 331 -18.79 7.06 -15.12
C ASP A 331 -17.84 7.69 -16.16
N ASN A 332 -18.19 7.52 -17.44
CA ASN A 332 -17.39 8.08 -18.53
C ASN A 332 -17.47 9.60 -18.64
N ARG A 333 -18.61 10.20 -18.25
CA ARG A 333 -18.85 11.65 -18.46
C ARG A 333 -17.85 12.48 -17.66
N LYS A 334 -17.58 12.06 -16.42
CA LYS A 334 -16.60 12.69 -15.54
C LYS A 334 -15.20 12.78 -16.14
N PHE A 335 -14.73 11.73 -16.81
CA PHE A 335 -13.36 11.67 -17.35
C PHE A 335 -13.23 12.21 -18.78
N ASN A 336 -14.35 12.39 -19.50
CA ASN A 336 -14.35 13.08 -20.78
C ASN A 336 -14.02 14.58 -20.62
N ASN A 337 -14.52 15.20 -19.56
CA ASN A 337 -14.44 16.65 -19.35
C ASN A 337 -13.33 17.09 -18.38
N ILE A 338 -12.64 16.14 -17.74
CA ILE A 338 -11.58 16.47 -16.78
C ILE A 338 -10.32 16.96 -17.52
N ASN A 339 -9.68 17.99 -16.97
CA ASN A 339 -8.40 18.47 -17.50
C ASN A 339 -7.31 17.39 -17.30
N LYS A 340 -6.95 16.72 -18.40
CA LYS A 340 -5.98 15.61 -18.43
C LYS A 340 -4.55 16.03 -18.08
N ASN A 341 -4.26 17.33 -18.03
CA ASN A 341 -2.95 17.84 -17.66
C ASN A 341 -2.75 17.99 -16.14
N LYS A 342 -3.84 18.01 -15.35
CA LYS A 342 -3.77 18.16 -13.90
C LYS A 342 -3.18 16.92 -13.22
N PHE A 343 -2.47 17.14 -12.11
CA PHE A 343 -1.90 16.07 -11.29
C PHE A 343 -2.96 15.07 -10.83
N THR A 344 -4.12 15.55 -10.35
CA THR A 344 -5.26 14.73 -9.93
C THR A 344 -5.77 13.75 -11.01
N TYR A 345 -5.61 14.06 -12.30
CA TYR A 345 -5.90 13.12 -13.38
C TYR A 345 -4.74 12.15 -13.59
N LYS A 346 -3.52 12.69 -13.72
CA LYS A 346 -2.32 11.92 -14.09
C LYS A 346 -1.89 10.91 -13.02
N THR A 347 -2.06 11.21 -11.73
CA THR A 347 -1.51 10.38 -10.67
C THR A 347 -2.16 8.99 -10.55
N LEU A 348 -1.35 7.98 -10.28
CA LEU A 348 -1.74 6.59 -10.01
C LEU A 348 -1.29 6.14 -8.62
N ARG A 349 -1.02 7.12 -7.76
CA ARG A 349 -0.92 6.94 -6.31
C ARG A 349 -2.10 6.14 -5.79
N MET A 350 -1.85 5.23 -4.86
CA MET A 350 -2.86 4.34 -4.29
C MET A 350 -3.44 4.85 -2.96
N THR A 351 -2.86 5.88 -2.36
CA THR A 351 -3.37 6.54 -1.14
C THR A 351 -3.35 8.06 -1.28
N VAL A 352 -4.36 8.71 -0.72
CA VAL A 352 -4.39 10.19 -0.58
C VAL A 352 -3.73 10.68 0.70
N ASN A 353 -3.31 9.77 1.57
CA ASN A 353 -2.92 10.05 2.94
C ASN A 353 -1.43 9.74 3.15
N GLU A 354 -0.59 10.75 2.93
CA GLU A 354 0.86 10.62 3.05
C GLU A 354 1.46 11.75 3.89
N LEU A 355 2.20 11.36 4.93
CA LEU A 355 2.97 12.30 5.73
C LEU A 355 4.30 12.65 5.05
N SER A 356 4.71 13.91 5.18
CA SER A 356 6.08 14.36 4.93
C SER A 356 6.97 13.84 6.07
N VAL A 357 8.05 13.15 5.70
CA VAL A 357 8.97 12.44 6.61
C VAL A 357 10.45 12.65 6.27
N PHE A 358 10.74 13.57 5.34
CA PHE A 358 12.07 13.93 4.88
C PHE A 358 12.29 15.43 5.01
#